data_AF-A8FCM4-F1
#
_entry.id   AF-A8FCM4-F1
#
_cell.length_a   1.000
_cell.length_b   1.000
_cell.length_c   1.000
_cell.angle_alpha   90.00
_cell.angle_beta   90.00
_cell.angle_gamma   90.00
#
_symmetry.space_group_name_H-M   'P 1'
#
loop_
_entity.id
_entity.type
_entity.pdbx_description
1 polymer ?
#
loop_
_entity_poly.entity_id
_entity_poly.type
_entity_poly.pdbx_seq_one_letter_code
_entity_poly.pdbx_strand_id
1 'polypeptide(L)' 'MSVIENRFNEEEKKLLLNVLLNQEYAVELLSSEINDIECGTKNVDDNTYKQLITLYDRVRFEN' A
#
# COMPACT_ATOMS: atom_id res chain seq x y z
N MET A 1 -17.55 2.39 4.88
CA MET A 1 -17.35 2.07 3.45
C MET A 1 -16.48 3.16 2.86
N SER A 2 -15.26 2.82 2.49
CA SER A 2 -14.25 3.80 2.07
C SER A 2 -14.49 4.16 0.59
N VAL A 3 -14.42 5.45 0.26
CA VAL A 3 -14.70 6.02 -1.08
C VAL A 3 -13.86 5.39 -2.22
N ILE A 4 -12.83 4.61 -1.87
CA ILE A 4 -11.92 3.93 -2.77
C ILE A 4 -12.59 2.73 -3.46
N GLU A 5 -13.54 2.04 -2.81
CA GLU A 5 -14.09 0.77 -3.33
C GLU A 5 -14.89 0.93 -4.64
N ASN A 6 -15.42 2.12 -4.94
CA ASN A 6 -16.23 2.38 -6.13
C ASN A 6 -15.59 3.34 -7.15
N ARG A 7 -14.32 3.73 -6.97
CA ARG A 7 -13.70 4.74 -7.84
C ARG A 7 -13.06 4.15 -9.10
N PHE A 8 -12.70 2.87 -9.05
CA PHE A 8 -12.03 2.15 -10.13
C PHE A 8 -12.61 0.76 -10.27
N ASN A 9 -12.73 0.27 -11.50
CA ASN A 9 -12.99 -1.14 -11.76
C ASN A 9 -11.73 -2.00 -11.49
N GLU A 10 -11.88 -3.32 -11.45
CA GLU A 10 -10.76 -4.23 -11.12
C GLU A 10 -9.61 -4.16 -12.13
N GLU A 11 -9.88 -3.90 -13.42
CA GLU A 11 -8.85 -3.73 -14.45
C GLU A 11 -8.08 -2.43 -14.26
N GLU A 12 -8.77 -1.34 -13.93
CA GLU A 12 -8.17 -0.03 -13.62
C GLU A 12 -7.30 -0.09 -12.36
N LYS A 13 -7.75 -0.79 -11.31
CA LYS A 13 -6.94 -1.02 -10.10
C LYS A 13 -5.67 -1.80 -10.43
N LYS A 14 -5.78 -2.85 -11.25
CA LYS A 14 -4.63 -3.67 -11.67
C LYS A 14 -3.65 -2.87 -12.51
N LEU A 15 -4.14 -2.05 -13.44
CA LEU A 15 -3.30 -1.18 -14.25
C LEU A 15 -2.55 -0.16 -13.38
N LEU A 16 -3.25 0.49 -12.45
CA LEU A 16 -2.66 1.44 -11.53
C LEU A 16 -1.58 0.80 -10.65
N LEU A 17 -1.86 -0.39 -10.08
CA LEU A 17 -0.88 -1.17 -9.31
C LEU A 17 0.36 -1.48 -10.16
N ASN A 18 0.17 -1.92 -11.41
CA ASN A 18 1.29 -2.24 -12.29
C ASN A 18 2.15 -1.01 -12.61
N VAL A 19 1.54 0.16 -12.81
CA VAL A 19 2.27 1.42 -13.01
C VAL A 19 3.05 1.82 -11.75
N LEU A 20 2.44 1.73 -10.58
CA LEU A 20 3.08 2.06 -9.31
C LEU A 20 4.24 1.11 -8.97
N LEU A 21 4.12 -0.17 -9.31
CA LEU A 21 5.17 -1.17 -9.12
C LEU A 21 6.34 -0.95 -10.09
N ASN A 22 6.06 -0.69 -11.37
CA ASN A 22 7.11 -0.47 -12.38
C ASN A 22 7.92 0.81 -12.14
N GLN A 23 7.35 1.80 -11.45
CA GLN A 23 8.02 3.07 -11.15
C GLN A 23 8.60 3.11 -9.73
N GLU A 24 8.64 1.98 -9.01
CA GLU A 24 9.09 1.87 -7.62
C GLU A 24 8.31 2.72 -6.59
N TYR A 25 7.34 3.54 -7.03
CA TYR A 25 6.46 4.36 -6.18
C TYR A 25 5.63 3.54 -5.20
N ALA A 26 5.32 2.28 -5.51
CA ALA A 26 4.64 1.39 -4.59
C ALA A 26 5.42 1.21 -3.28
N VAL A 27 6.76 1.09 -3.35
CA VAL A 27 7.63 0.94 -2.18
C VAL A 27 7.65 2.23 -1.37
N GLU A 28 7.73 3.38 -2.03
CA GLU A 28 7.74 4.69 -1.37
C GLU A 28 6.43 4.96 -0.62
N LEU A 29 5.29 4.69 -1.25
CA LEU A 29 3.97 4.84 -0.64
C LEU A 29 3.82 3.93 0.58
N LEU A 30 4.21 2.66 0.45
CA LEU A 30 4.16 1.71 1.57
C LEU A 30 5.09 2.14 2.72
N SER A 31 6.30 2.60 2.41
CA SER A 31 7.26 3.10 3.41
C SER A 31 6.72 4.31 4.16
N SER A 32 6.13 5.27 3.43
CA SER A 32 5.52 6.46 4.02
C SER A 32 4.34 6.10 4.92
N GLU A 33 3.49 5.17 4.48
CA GLU A 33 2.32 4.71 5.22
C GLU A 33 2.72 3.99 6.51
N ILE A 34 3.73 3.12 6.45
CA ILE A 34 4.33 2.46 7.62
C ILE A 34 4.91 3.51 8.58
N ASN A 35 5.70 4.46 8.05
CA ASN A 35 6.33 5.50 8.86
C ASN A 35 5.29 6.41 9.55
N ASP A 36 4.18 6.74 8.88
CA ASP A 36 3.09 7.50 9.48
C ASP A 36 2.40 6.73 10.63
N ILE A 37 2.33 5.41 10.54
CA ILE A 37 1.81 4.57 11.61
C ILE A 37 2.81 4.51 12.78
N GLU A 38 4.09 4.29 12.50
CA GLU A 38 5.15 4.19 13.51
C GLU A 38 5.40 5.51 14.25
N CYS A 39 5.20 6.65 13.58
CA CYS A 39 5.31 7.98 14.16
C CYS A 39 4.04 8.39 14.95
N GLY A 40 2.98 7.56 14.91
CA GLY A 40 1.70 7.85 15.55
C GLY A 40 0.84 8.89 14.82
N THR A 41 1.19 9.23 13.58
CA THR A 41 0.40 10.11 12.70
C THR A 41 -0.88 9.41 12.23
N LYS A 42 -0.85 8.08 12.10
CA LYS A 42 -2.01 7.24 11.77
C LYS A 42 -2.18 6.12 12.78
N ASN A 43 -3.39 5.97 13.30
CA ASN A 43 -3.78 4.82 14.10
C ASN A 43 -4.49 3.79 13.20
N VAL A 44 -3.86 2.63 13.04
CA VAL A 44 -4.43 1.46 12.38
C VAL A 44 -4.35 0.28 13.34
N ASP A 45 -5.25 -0.68 13.20
CA ASP A 45 -5.16 -1.92 13.96
C ASP A 45 -3.84 -2.66 13.69
N ASP A 46 -3.32 -3.37 14.70
CA ASP A 46 -2.11 -4.20 14.59
C ASP A 46 -2.16 -5.16 13.39
N ASN A 47 -3.35 -5.62 13.04
CA ASN A 47 -3.54 -6.51 11.89
C ASN A 47 -3.27 -5.79 10.56
N THR A 48 -3.75 -4.56 10.42
CA THR A 48 -3.55 -3.72 9.23
C THR A 48 -2.08 -3.34 9.08
N TYR A 49 -1.41 -3.00 10.20
CA TYR A 49 0.02 -2.73 10.21
C TYR A 49 0.83 -3.96 9.76
N LYS A 50 0.53 -5.16 10.29
CA LYS A 50 1.18 -6.41 9.85
C LYS A 50 0.96 -6.70 8.37
N GLN A 51 -0.24 -6.44 7.85
CA GLN A 51 -0.53 -6.59 6.42
C GLN A 51 0.28 -5.61 5.57
N LEU A 52 0.43 -4.35 6.02
CA LEU A 52 1.27 -3.33 5.35
C LEU A 52 2.74 -3.74 5.30
N ILE A 53 3.31 -4.19 6.43
CA ILE A 53 4.70 -4.67 6.49
C ILE A 53 4.90 -5.88 5.58
N THR A 54 3.97 -6.84 5.59
CA THR A 54 4.02 -8.02 4.72
C THR A 54 3.98 -7.59 3.25
N LEU A 55 3.09 -6.66 2.90
CA LEU A 55 2.96 -6.16 1.54
C LEU A 55 4.24 -5.42 1.08
N TYR A 56 4.81 -4.60 1.96
CA TYR A 56 6.08 -3.92 1.73
C TYR A 56 7.22 -4.91 1.44
N ASP A 57 7.33 -5.96 2.24
CA ASP A 57 8.35 -6.99 2.07
C ASP A 57 8.21 -7.68 0.70
N ARG A 58 6.99 -8.07 0.31
CA ARG A 58 6.72 -8.65 -1.01
C ARG A 58 7.09 -7.73 -2.16
N VAL A 59 6.66 -6.47 -2.09
CA VAL A 59 6.93 -5.50 -3.18
C VAL A 59 8.42 -5.18 -3.29
N ARG A 60 9.16 -5.19 -2.17
CA ARG A 60 10.58 -4.86 -2.13
C ARG A 60 11.50 -6.04 -2.46
N PHE A 61 11.12 -7.26 -2.10
CA PHE A 61 11.99 -8.45 -2.18
C PHE A 61 11.52 -9.54 -3.15
N GLU A 62 10.24 -9.58 -3.54
CA GLU A 62 9.72 -10.59 -4.50
C GLU A 62 9.55 -10.05 -5.94
N ASN A 63 10.18 -8.92 -6.27
CA ASN A 63 10.22 -8.35 -7.62
C ASN A 63 11.47 -8.76 -8.40
#